data_AF-A0A942VAV1-F1
#
_entry.id   AF-A0A942VAV1-F1
#
_cell.length_a   1.000
_cell.length_b   1.000
_cell.length_c   1.000
_cell.angle_alpha   90.00
_cell.angle_beta   90.00
_cell.angle_gamma   90.00
#
_symmetry.space_group_name_H-M   'P 1'
#
loop_
_entity.id
_entity.type
_entity.pdbx_description
1 polymer ?
#
loop_
_entity_poly.entity_id
_entity_poly.type
_entity_poly.pdbx_seq_one_letter_code
_entity_poly.pdbx_strand_id
1 'polypeptide(L)'
;MTLELKPSPTLGDFQKYVLQMKQERGFNLTDRFYECCLLAEECGELISAVRKNSKSGSIGSGSHVGNIAEELADVFIYVCSLANMHGIDLEQAFRAKEEINKKRTWKRL
;
A
#
# COMPACT_ATOMS: atom_id res chain seq x y z
N MET A 1 9.65 15.01 -14.94
CA MET A 1 8.36 15.67 -15.17
C MET A 1 7.89 16.14 -13.80
N THR A 2 6.76 16.83 -13.66
CA THR A 2 6.24 17.14 -12.31
C THR A 2 5.32 16.00 -11.91
N LEU A 3 5.58 15.35 -10.77
CA LEU A 3 4.68 14.34 -10.20
C LEU A 3 3.39 15.03 -9.77
N GLU A 4 2.35 14.92 -10.60
CA GLU A 4 1.05 15.52 -10.35
C GLU A 4 -0.05 14.45 -10.40
N LEU A 5 -0.87 14.40 -9.37
CA LEU A 5 -2.07 13.60 -9.33
C LEU A 5 -3.26 14.50 -9.67
N LYS A 6 -4.09 14.09 -10.62
CA LYS A 6 -5.24 14.90 -11.06
C LYS A 6 -6.28 15.06 -9.93
N PRO A 7 -7.14 16.10 -9.95
CA PRO A 7 -8.09 16.40 -8.87
C PRO A 7 -9.06 15.27 -8.49
N SER A 8 -9.40 14.39 -9.44
CA SER A 8 -10.27 13.22 -9.23
C SER A 8 -9.60 11.95 -9.73
N PRO A 9 -8.64 11.39 -8.96
CA PRO A 9 -7.89 10.22 -9.39
C PRO A 9 -8.75 8.96 -9.31
N THR A 10 -8.64 8.13 -10.35
CA THR A 10 -9.05 6.72 -10.32
C THR A 10 -7.92 5.88 -9.76
N LEU A 11 -8.19 4.61 -9.43
CA LEU A 11 -7.13 3.70 -8.97
C LEU A 11 -6.04 3.51 -10.03
N GLY A 12 -6.41 3.51 -11.31
CA GLY A 12 -5.46 3.50 -12.42
C GLY A 12 -4.56 4.75 -12.46
N ASP A 13 -5.04 5.92 -12.02
CA ASP A 13 -4.22 7.12 -11.93
C ASP A 13 -3.20 7.04 -10.77
N PHE A 14 -3.60 6.47 -9.63
CA PHE A 14 -2.67 6.18 -8.53
C PHE A 14 -1.59 5.18 -8.95
N GLN A 15 -1.96 4.10 -9.63
CA GLN A 15 -1.00 3.14 -10.17
C GLN A 15 0.01 3.81 -11.11
N LYS A 16 -0.46 4.66 -12.04
CA LYS A 16 0.42 5.43 -12.95
C LYS A 16 1.31 6.40 -12.20
N TYR A 17 0.76 7.14 -11.23
CA TYR A 17 1.51 8.08 -10.41
C TYR A 17 2.65 7.38 -9.66
N VAL A 18 2.38 6.24 -9.02
CA VAL A 18 3.40 5.46 -8.30
C VAL A 18 4.49 4.97 -9.24
N LEU A 19 4.14 4.48 -10.43
CA LEU A 19 5.12 4.06 -11.44
C LEU A 19 6.04 5.23 -11.84
N GLN A 20 5.46 6.38 -12.17
CA GLN A 20 6.22 7.58 -12.55
C GLN A 20 7.09 8.08 -11.41
N MET A 21 6.56 8.13 -10.19
CA MET A 21 7.30 8.52 -8.99
C MET A 21 8.53 7.64 -8.76
N LYS A 22 8.37 6.32 -8.87
CA LYS A 22 9.50 5.39 -8.71
C LYS A 22 10.53 5.54 -9.82
N GLN A 23 10.10 5.76 -11.07
CA GLN A 23 11.00 6.04 -12.19
C GLN A 23 11.81 7.32 -11.97
N GLU A 24 11.16 8.42 -11.58
CA GLU A 24 11.83 9.71 -11.36
C GLU A 24 12.80 9.69 -10.19
N ARG A 25 12.49 8.93 -9.14
CA ARG A 25 13.35 8.77 -7.95
C ARG A 25 14.43 7.70 -8.12
N GLY A 26 14.47 6.98 -9.25
CA GLY A 26 15.43 5.91 -9.49
C GLY A 26 15.25 4.69 -8.59
N PHE A 27 14.02 4.42 -8.15
CA PHE A 27 13.69 3.29 -7.28
C PHE A 27 13.58 1.98 -8.07
N ASN A 28 13.61 0.86 -7.34
CA ASN A 28 13.43 -0.48 -7.88
C ASN A 28 12.12 -0.61 -8.67
N LEU A 29 12.20 -1.15 -9.89
CA LEU A 29 11.04 -1.39 -10.77
C LEU A 29 10.91 -2.86 -11.21
N THR A 30 11.86 -3.71 -10.81
CA THR A 30 12.01 -5.06 -11.41
C THR A 30 12.15 -6.17 -10.38
N ASP A 31 12.77 -5.89 -9.23
CA ASP A 31 12.91 -6.88 -8.16
C ASP A 31 11.62 -6.97 -7.34
N ARG A 32 10.77 -7.90 -7.75
CA ARG A 32 9.46 -8.14 -7.13
C ARG A 32 9.57 -8.70 -5.72
N PHE A 33 10.64 -9.44 -5.43
CA PHE A 33 10.83 -10.02 -4.11
C PHE A 33 11.24 -8.93 -3.12
N TYR A 34 12.19 -8.09 -3.50
CA TYR A 34 12.59 -6.94 -2.70
C TYR A 34 11.42 -5.97 -2.47
N GLU A 35 10.61 -5.71 -3.50
CA GLU A 35 9.41 -4.88 -3.37
C GLU A 35 8.38 -5.47 -2.37
N CYS A 36 8.27 -6.80 -2.30
CA CYS A 36 7.44 -7.49 -1.32
C CYS A 36 8.00 -7.35 0.10
N CYS A 37 9.32 -7.36 0.26
CA CYS A 37 9.97 -7.10 1.55
C CYS A 37 9.66 -5.68 2.05
N LEU A 38 9.71 -4.67 1.17
CA LEU A 38 9.36 -3.30 1.52
C LEU A 38 7.88 -3.16 1.90
N LEU A 39 6.96 -3.82 1.19
CA LEU A 39 5.55 -3.87 1.60
C LEU A 39 5.39 -4.43 3.03
N ALA A 40 6.15 -5.46 3.38
CA ALA A 40 6.11 -6.06 4.71
C ALA A 40 6.66 -5.12 5.80
N GLU A 41 7.68 -4.32 5.47
CA GLU A 41 8.22 -3.27 6.32
C GLU A 41 7.16 -2.21 6.64
N GLU A 42 6.51 -1.62 5.63
CA GLU A 42 5.45 -0.61 5.82
C GLU A 42 4.26 -1.16 6.62
N CYS A 43 3.93 -2.45 6.42
CA CYS A 43 2.91 -3.10 7.22
C CYS A 43 3.32 -3.20 8.71
N GLY A 44 4.60 -3.40 9.01
CA GLY A 44 5.16 -3.39 10.36
C GLY A 44 5.10 -2.01 11.01
N GLU A 45 5.37 -0.95 10.23
CA GLU A 45 5.26 0.45 10.68
C GLU A 45 3.80 0.80 10.97
N LEU A 46 2.87 0.43 10.09
CA LEU A 46 1.43 0.56 10.31
C LEU A 46 0.96 -0.14 11.60
N ILE A 47 1.42 -1.37 11.85
CA ILE A 47 1.10 -2.10 13.09
C ILE A 47 1.62 -1.33 14.31
N SER A 48 2.83 -0.77 14.23
CA SER A 48 3.42 0.02 15.30
C SER A 48 2.65 1.31 15.56
N ALA A 49 2.22 2.01 14.51
CA ALA A 49 1.39 3.21 14.60
C ALA A 49 0.00 2.91 15.19
N VAL A 50 -0.64 1.80 14.82
CA VAL A 50 -1.91 1.35 15.41
C VAL A 50 -1.73 0.99 16.88
N ARG A 51 -0.66 0.26 17.23
CA ARG A 51 -0.37 -0.12 18.61
C ARG A 51 -0.19 1.11 19.50
N LYS A 52 0.54 2.14 19.04
CA LYS A 52 0.70 3.42 19.74
C LYS A 52 -0.63 4.07 20.12
N ASN A 53 -1.58 4.02 19.20
CA ASN A 53 -2.89 4.67 19.35
C ASN A 53 -3.90 3.79 20.12
N SER A 54 -3.54 2.56 20.47
CA SER A 54 -4.36 1.69 21.31
C SER A 54 -4.22 2.07 22.80
N LYS A 55 -5.31 1.95 23.57
CA LYS A 55 -5.40 2.38 24.99
C LYS A 55 -4.37 1.78 25.96
N SER A 56 -3.61 0.76 25.54
CA SER A 56 -2.61 0.07 26.35
C SER A 56 -1.26 -0.10 25.65
N GLY A 57 -1.06 0.52 24.49
CA GLY A 57 0.17 0.37 23.72
C GLY A 57 1.29 1.22 24.28
N SER A 58 2.39 0.58 24.67
CA SER A 58 3.67 1.24 24.86
C SER A 58 4.59 0.92 23.68
N ILE A 59 5.50 1.83 23.39
CA ILE A 59 6.54 1.66 22.38
C ILE A 59 7.88 1.93 23.05
N GLY A 60 8.91 1.20 22.64
CA GLY A 60 10.27 1.39 23.14
C GLY A 60 10.75 2.83 22.93
N SER A 61 11.41 3.38 23.94
CA SER A 61 12.04 4.71 23.88
C SER A 61 12.94 4.82 22.65
N GLY A 62 12.75 5.85 21.84
CA GLY A 62 13.54 6.11 20.62
C GLY A 62 12.93 5.56 19.32
N SER A 63 11.79 4.89 19.37
CA SER A 63 11.11 4.45 18.14
C SER A 63 10.51 5.65 17.40
N HIS A 64 10.91 5.88 16.16
CA HIS A 64 10.16 6.73 15.24
C HIS A 64 8.89 5.96 14.87
N VAL A 65 7.73 6.58 15.11
CA VAL A 65 6.44 5.97 14.78
C VAL A 65 5.66 7.03 14.05
N GLY A 66 5.49 6.83 12.74
CA GLY A 66 4.63 7.65 11.91
C GLY A 66 3.18 7.56 12.35
N ASN A 67 2.35 8.41 11.77
CA ASN A 67 0.93 8.37 12.08
C ASN A 67 0.20 7.37 11.17
N ILE A 68 -0.94 6.86 11.62
CA ILE A 68 -1.69 5.81 10.89
C ILE A 68 -2.00 6.21 9.43
N ALA A 69 -2.22 7.50 9.15
CA ALA A 69 -2.55 7.94 7.79
C ALA A 69 -1.34 7.87 6.85
N GLU A 70 -0.13 8.19 7.35
CA GLU A 70 1.12 8.04 6.60
C GLU A 70 1.38 6.57 6.28
N GLU A 71 1.36 5.70 7.29
CA GLU A 71 1.66 4.28 7.10
C GLU A 71 0.65 3.57 6.17
N LEU A 72 -0.63 3.98 6.22
CA LEU A 72 -1.63 3.48 5.26
C LEU A 72 -1.32 3.92 3.83
N ALA A 73 -0.81 5.14 3.65
CA ALA A 73 -0.40 5.63 2.34
C ALA A 73 0.84 4.87 1.83
N ASP A 74 1.80 4.58 2.68
CA ASP A 74 3.00 3.82 2.32
C ASP A 74 2.66 2.37 1.92
N VAL A 75 1.81 1.69 2.71
CA VAL A 75 1.25 0.38 2.32
C VAL A 75 0.55 0.46 0.97
N PHE A 76 -0.26 1.49 0.73
CA PHE A 76 -0.97 1.68 -0.53
C PHE A 76 -0.02 1.90 -1.72
N ILE A 77 1.08 2.65 -1.54
CA ILE A 77 2.11 2.87 -2.54
C ILE A 77 2.74 1.54 -2.96
N TYR A 78 3.13 0.69 -2.01
CA TYR A 78 3.74 -0.60 -2.34
C TYR A 78 2.76 -1.60 -2.94
N VAL A 79 1.47 -1.57 -2.55
CA VAL A 79 0.43 -2.35 -3.23
C VAL A 79 0.30 -1.93 -4.70
N CYS A 80 0.26 -0.62 -4.99
CA CYS A 80 0.24 -0.11 -6.36
C CYS A 80 1.51 -0.50 -7.13
N SER A 81 2.66 -0.41 -6.48
CA SER A 81 3.95 -0.74 -7.07
C SER A 81 4.05 -2.21 -7.46
N LEU A 82 3.66 -3.13 -6.58
CA LEU A 82 3.60 -4.56 -6.90
C LEU A 82 2.62 -4.84 -8.03
N ALA A 83 1.43 -4.23 -8.00
CA ALA A 83 0.47 -4.37 -9.10
C ALA A 83 1.10 -3.97 -10.44
N ASN A 84 1.83 -2.84 -10.48
CA ASN A 84 2.55 -2.38 -11.67
C ASN A 84 3.64 -3.37 -12.11
N MET A 85 4.47 -3.88 -11.20
CA MET A 85 5.55 -4.84 -11.52
C MET A 85 5.04 -6.19 -12.06
N HIS A 86 3.78 -6.50 -11.79
CA HIS A 86 3.09 -7.70 -12.26
C HIS A 86 2.15 -7.44 -13.45
N GLY A 87 2.03 -6.20 -13.92
CA GLY A 87 1.11 -5.86 -15.01
C GLY A 87 -0.37 -6.04 -14.65
N ILE A 88 -0.72 -5.85 -13.37
CA ILE A 88 -2.07 -6.03 -12.83
C ILE A 88 -2.80 -4.69 -12.82
N ASP A 89 -3.99 -4.65 -13.42
CA ASP A 89 -4.99 -3.61 -13.15
C ASP A 89 -5.65 -3.91 -11.80
N LEU A 90 -5.31 -3.11 -10.78
CA LEU A 90 -5.73 -3.34 -9.41
C LEU A 90 -7.23 -3.12 -9.23
N GLU A 91 -7.84 -2.23 -10.01
CA GLU A 91 -9.28 -1.97 -9.96
C GLU A 91 -10.06 -3.17 -10.50
N GLN A 92 -9.64 -3.70 -11.65
CA GLN A 92 -10.24 -4.91 -12.22
C GLN A 92 -10.04 -6.11 -11.30
N ALA A 93 -8.84 -6.27 -10.72
CA ALA A 93 -8.56 -7.34 -9.77
C ALA A 93 -9.47 -7.27 -8.53
N PHE A 94 -9.65 -6.07 -7.96
CA PHE A 94 -10.54 -5.85 -6.83
C PHE A 94 -11.99 -6.19 -7.18
N ARG A 95 -12.51 -5.66 -8.30
CA ARG A 95 -13.89 -5.92 -8.76
C ARG A 95 -14.15 -7.41 -8.96
N ALA A 96 -13.24 -8.12 -9.63
CA ALA A 96 -13.35 -9.56 -9.85
C ALA A 96 -13.32 -10.34 -8.53
N LYS A 97 -12.45 -9.93 -7.58
CA LYS A 97 -12.36 -10.57 -6.26
C LYS A 97 -13.63 -10.38 -5.43
N GLU A 98 -14.28 -9.22 -5.54
CA GLU A 98 -15.53 -8.92 -4.86
C GLU A 98 -16.72 -9.71 -5.41
N GLU A 99 -16.80 -9.95 -6.73
CA GLU A 99 -17.83 -10.84 -7.30
C GLU A 99 -17.75 -12.27 -6.75
N ILE A 100 -16.54 -12.72 -6.41
CA ILE A 100 -16.34 -13.99 -5.71
C ILE A 100 -16.77 -13.87 -4.24
N ASN A 101 -16.42 -12.78 -3.56
CA ASN A 101 -16.72 -12.58 -2.14
C ASN A 101 -18.23 -12.45 -1.86
N LYS A 102 -19.00 -11.84 -2.77
CA LYS A 102 -20.47 -11.76 -2.69
C LYS A 102 -21.17 -13.13 -2.62
N LYS A 103 -20.52 -14.17 -3.14
CA LYS A 103 -21.04 -15.55 -3.15
C LYS A 103 -20.62 -16.35 -1.90
N ARG A 104 -19.78 -15.78 -1.03
CA ARG A 104 -19.28 -16.46 0.17
C ARG A 104 -20.25 -16.29 1.33
N THR A 105 -20.43 -17.37 2.10
CA THR A 105 -21.05 -17.29 3.42
C THR A 105 -19.94 -17.15 4.46
N TRP A 106 -19.95 -16.03 5.18
CA TRP A 106 -18.97 -15.76 6.22
C TRP A 106 -19.40 -16.42 7.52
N LYS A 107 -18.57 -17.34 8.03
CA LYS A 107 -18.72 -17.84 9.39
C LYS A 107 -17.99 -16.89 10.33
N ARG A 108 -18.65 -16.49 11.41
CA ARG A 108 -18.04 -15.68 12.45
C ARG A 108 -17.02 -16.55 13.21
N LEU A 109 -15.80 -16.03 13.36
CA LEU A 109 -14.80 -16.60 14.27
C LEU A 109 -15.17 -16.26 15.72
#